data_AF-A0A0Q6B4D1-F1
#
_entry.id   AF-A0A0Q6B4D1-F1
#
_cell.length_a   1.000
_cell.length_b   1.000
_cell.length_c   1.000
_cell.angle_alpha   90.00
_cell.angle_beta   90.00
_cell.angle_gamma   90.00
#
_symmetry.space_group_name_H-M   'P 1'
#
loop_
_entity.id
_entity.type
_entity.pdbx_description
1 polymer ?
#
loop_
_entity_poly.entity_id
_entity_poly.type
_entity_poly.pdbx_seq_one_letter_code
_entity_poly.pdbx_strand_id
1 'polypeptide(L)'
;MNDTNDTNDVQATTATTRSLGTDRSGTPRRTAGSAFRRVGATAAVACALAGSIAGLGALGALAAPGSSPAAQAASEPTTATVPKVTYTAADLAAFAASPYADDALNLAVVWGLDTTTAKGKAGAALTAGTALPFAAGTATTTAYTDEQREAAFFAAGTDTTFQDDFTQALGLAVAWGSDDVATAKAKVGGLLLAHEQVPAAPTSYTDDQDARAFTLVGYGDAEAAQLAGLWQSDTRSAVVRAGAALLAGDDLPL
;
A
#
# COMPACT_ATOMS: atom_id res chain seq x y z
N MET A 1 -9.95 -36.76 -63.02
CA MET A 1 -9.52 -38.15 -62.84
C MET A 1 -8.02 -38.13 -62.58
N ASN A 2 -7.60 -38.36 -61.33
CA ASN A 2 -6.28 -38.85 -60.94
C ASN A 2 -6.30 -39.13 -59.43
N ASP A 3 -6.49 -40.40 -59.12
CA ASP A 3 -5.89 -41.26 -58.09
C ASP A 3 -5.53 -40.74 -56.69
N THR A 4 -6.35 -41.19 -55.75
CA THR A 4 -6.11 -41.82 -54.43
C THR A 4 -4.66 -42.12 -53.99
N ASN A 5 -4.33 -41.71 -52.76
CA ASN A 5 -3.40 -42.34 -51.81
C ASN A 5 -3.89 -41.90 -50.40
N ASP A 6 -4.67 -42.68 -49.67
CA ASP A 6 -4.36 -43.87 -48.86
C ASP A 6 -3.28 -43.68 -47.76
N THR A 7 -3.81 -43.49 -46.55
CA THR A 7 -3.49 -44.19 -45.29
C THR A 7 -2.08 -44.11 -44.69
N ASN A 8 -2.01 -43.49 -43.50
CA ASN A 8 -1.15 -43.97 -42.41
C ASN A 8 -1.81 -43.71 -41.05
N ASP A 9 -2.38 -44.78 -40.52
CA ASP A 9 -2.90 -44.95 -39.17
C ASP A 9 -1.89 -45.87 -38.45
N VAL A 10 -1.23 -45.40 -37.39
CA VAL A 10 -0.35 -46.24 -36.56
C VAL A 10 -0.67 -46.05 -35.08
N GLN A 11 -0.93 -47.21 -34.49
CA GLN A 11 -1.41 -47.59 -33.17
C GLN A 11 -0.68 -47.02 -31.94
N ALA A 12 -1.51 -46.74 -30.93
CA ALA A 12 -1.44 -47.11 -29.52
C ALA A 12 -0.11 -47.63 -28.92
N THR A 13 0.25 -47.07 -27.76
CA THR A 13 0.93 -47.85 -26.71
C THR A 13 0.51 -47.39 -25.31
N THR A 14 -0.25 -48.25 -24.65
CA THR A 14 -0.65 -48.18 -23.24
C THR A 14 0.51 -48.65 -22.36
N ALA A 15 0.91 -47.88 -21.36
CA ALA A 15 1.87 -48.34 -20.34
C ALA A 15 1.25 -48.21 -18.93
N THR A 16 0.66 -49.33 -18.52
CA THR A 16 0.29 -49.67 -17.14
C THR A 16 1.55 -49.88 -16.30
N THR A 17 1.68 -49.18 -15.16
CA THR A 17 2.53 -49.64 -14.06
C THR A 17 1.71 -49.76 -12.77
N ARG A 18 1.56 -51.02 -12.37
CA ARG A 18 1.20 -51.55 -11.05
C ARG A 18 2.36 -51.16 -10.10
N SER A 19 2.16 -50.81 -8.82
CA SER A 19 2.14 -51.80 -7.73
C SER A 19 2.50 -51.19 -6.36
N LEU A 20 1.75 -51.62 -5.33
CA LEU A 20 2.11 -51.86 -3.91
C LEU A 20 2.53 -50.72 -2.95
N GLY A 21 1.78 -50.64 -1.85
CA GLY A 21 2.22 -50.03 -0.58
C GLY A 21 1.18 -50.22 0.53
N THR A 22 1.23 -51.37 1.22
CA THR A 22 0.48 -51.68 2.45
C THR A 22 1.17 -51.11 3.69
N ASP A 23 0.33 -50.72 4.66
CA ASP A 23 0.51 -50.65 6.12
C ASP A 23 1.73 -49.95 6.74
N ARG A 24 1.45 -48.92 7.56
CA ARG A 24 2.17 -48.70 8.83
C ARG A 24 1.29 -48.06 9.91
N SER A 25 1.15 -48.82 10.98
CA SER A 25 0.53 -48.48 12.25
C SER A 25 1.32 -47.46 13.09
N GLY A 26 0.59 -46.58 13.79
CA GLY A 26 0.84 -46.18 15.19
C GLY A 26 1.98 -45.22 15.54
N THR A 27 1.65 -43.99 15.96
CA THR A 27 1.56 -43.53 17.38
C THR A 27 1.38 -42.00 17.47
N PRO A 28 0.81 -41.45 18.57
CA PRO A 28 0.41 -40.06 18.69
C PRO A 28 1.56 -39.18 19.19
N ARG A 29 1.64 -37.93 18.72
CA ARG A 29 2.54 -36.92 19.30
C ARG A 29 1.74 -35.68 19.71
N ARG A 30 1.44 -35.59 21.01
CA ARG A 30 1.21 -34.31 21.68
C ARG A 30 2.56 -33.60 21.80
N THR A 31 2.67 -32.37 21.29
CA THR A 31 3.58 -31.38 21.89
C THR A 31 3.09 -29.95 21.63
N ALA A 32 2.93 -29.23 22.75
CA ALA A 32 3.09 -27.79 22.98
C ALA A 32 2.28 -26.80 22.14
N GLY A 33 1.31 -26.17 22.81
CA GLY A 33 0.75 -24.91 22.40
C GLY A 33 1.80 -23.79 22.43
N SER A 34 1.77 -22.98 21.39
CA SER A 34 2.39 -21.66 21.37
C SER A 34 1.28 -20.63 21.39
N ALA A 35 0.95 -20.15 22.60
CA ALA A 35 0.22 -18.91 22.77
C ALA A 35 1.15 -17.76 22.33
N PHE A 36 0.99 -17.26 21.11
CA PHE A 36 1.63 -16.00 20.71
C PHE A 36 0.69 -14.83 21.03
N ARG A 37 1.08 -14.12 22.07
CA ARG A 37 0.54 -12.84 22.51
C ARG A 37 0.69 -11.84 21.37
N ARG A 38 -0.40 -11.23 20.91
CA ARG A 38 -0.35 -9.99 20.13
C ARG A 38 0.11 -8.88 21.08
N VAL A 39 1.41 -8.59 21.05
CA VAL A 39 1.98 -7.35 21.60
C VAL A 39 1.68 -6.27 20.57
N GLY A 40 0.87 -5.29 20.96
CA GLY A 40 0.69 -4.06 20.18
C GLY A 40 2.01 -3.29 20.14
N ALA A 41 2.58 -3.15 18.96
CA ALA A 41 3.69 -2.25 18.70
C ALA A 41 3.13 -0.96 18.11
N THR A 42 2.83 0.00 18.98
CA THR A 42 2.69 1.41 18.61
C THR A 42 4.08 1.93 18.27
N ALA A 43 4.41 1.99 16.98
CA ALA A 43 5.60 2.68 16.51
C ALA A 43 5.35 4.20 16.58
N ALA A 44 5.76 4.82 17.68
CA ALA A 44 5.89 6.27 17.76
C ALA A 44 7.13 6.68 16.95
N VAL A 45 6.91 7.23 15.75
CA VAL A 45 7.98 7.80 14.92
C VAL A 45 8.39 9.14 15.54
N ALA A 46 9.51 9.13 16.27
CA ALA A 46 10.18 10.34 16.74
C ALA A 46 11.02 10.91 15.58
N CYS A 47 10.56 12.00 14.96
CA CYS A 47 11.39 12.80 14.07
C CYS A 47 12.49 13.51 14.89
N ALA A 48 13.72 13.02 14.77
CA ALA A 48 14.90 13.73 15.26
C ALA A 48 15.28 14.83 14.26
N LEU A 49 14.90 16.08 14.59
CA LEU A 49 15.39 17.27 13.89
C LEU A 49 16.81 17.59 14.37
N ALA A 50 17.82 17.09 13.66
CA ALA A 50 19.20 17.53 13.80
C ALA A 50 19.43 18.80 12.97
N GLY A 51 19.04 19.95 13.51
CA GLY A 51 19.37 21.27 12.96
C GLY A 51 20.55 21.87 13.71
N SER A 52 21.74 21.85 13.09
CA SER A 52 22.93 22.55 13.58
C SER A 52 22.74 24.07 13.43
N ILE A 53 22.52 24.78 14.54
CA ILE A 53 22.56 26.24 14.57
C ILE A 53 23.97 26.66 15.01
N ALA A 54 24.69 27.26 14.08
CA ALA A 54 25.89 28.02 14.38
C ALA A 54 25.51 29.42 14.89
N GLY A 55 26.09 29.82 16.03
CA GLY A 55 26.51 31.20 16.25
C GLY A 55 25.79 32.05 17.31
N LEU A 56 26.62 32.52 18.27
CA LEU A 56 26.57 33.81 18.99
C LEU A 56 25.70 33.97 20.26
N GLY A 57 26.30 33.59 21.40
CA GLY A 57 26.82 34.54 22.40
C GLY A 57 25.86 35.37 23.27
N ALA A 58 25.82 35.09 24.58
CA ALA A 58 26.01 36.07 25.66
C ALA A 58 26.12 35.37 27.03
N LEU A 59 27.14 35.77 27.79
CA LEU A 59 27.46 35.36 29.16
C LEU A 59 26.73 36.22 30.20
N GLY A 60 26.45 35.63 31.37
CA GLY A 60 26.15 36.32 32.65
C GLY A 60 24.70 36.13 33.11
N ALA A 61 24.37 35.91 34.38
CA ALA A 61 25.13 35.80 35.63
C ALA A 61 24.25 35.10 36.69
N LEU A 62 24.89 34.63 37.77
CA LEU A 62 24.33 33.93 38.92
C LEU A 62 23.29 34.72 39.74
N ALA A 63 22.24 34.05 40.24
CA ALA A 63 21.72 34.18 41.61
C ALA A 63 20.67 33.09 41.93
N ALA A 64 20.86 32.40 43.04
CA ALA A 64 19.86 31.63 43.80
C ALA A 64 19.92 32.13 45.26
N PRO A 65 19.02 31.75 46.21
CA PRO A 65 17.70 31.11 46.13
C PRO A 65 16.60 31.90 46.89
N GLY A 66 15.33 31.54 46.70
CA GLY A 66 14.22 32.02 47.53
C GLY A 66 13.12 30.95 47.63
N SER A 67 13.03 30.30 48.77
CA SER A 67 12.12 29.19 49.07
C SER A 67 10.67 29.65 49.27
N SER A 68 9.71 28.99 48.60
CA SER A 68 8.43 28.52 49.19
C SER A 68 7.52 27.83 48.16
N PRO A 69 6.57 26.98 48.61
CA PRO A 69 6.28 25.71 47.96
C PRO A 69 5.11 25.73 46.97
N ALA A 70 5.21 24.84 45.99
CA ALA A 70 4.13 24.08 45.34
C ALA A 70 2.77 24.79 45.16
N ALA A 71 2.65 25.53 44.06
CA ALA A 71 1.41 25.54 43.28
C ALA A 71 1.75 24.89 41.93
N GLN A 72 1.54 23.58 41.87
CA GLN A 72 1.63 22.81 40.64
C GLN A 72 0.41 23.18 39.81
N ALA A 73 0.49 24.34 39.15
CA ALA A 73 -0.40 24.69 38.07
C ALA A 73 -0.18 23.62 37.01
N ALA A 74 -1.20 22.78 36.81
CA ALA A 74 -1.26 21.84 35.72
C ALA A 74 -0.95 22.61 34.44
N SER A 75 0.24 22.37 33.88
CA SER A 75 0.50 22.73 32.50
C SER A 75 -0.48 21.90 31.68
N GLU A 76 -1.57 22.54 31.26
CA GLU A 76 -2.33 22.04 30.12
C GLU A 76 -1.32 21.73 29.02
N PRO A 77 -1.42 20.57 28.34
CA PRO A 77 -0.59 20.31 27.19
C PRO A 77 -0.88 21.43 26.21
N THR A 78 0.06 22.36 26.07
CA THR A 78 0.07 23.29 24.95
C THR A 78 0.23 22.39 23.75
N THR A 79 -0.89 22.07 23.10
CA THR A 79 -0.91 21.43 21.80
C THR A 79 -0.05 22.32 20.93
N ALA A 80 1.20 21.91 20.71
CA ALA A 80 2.08 22.55 19.77
C ALA A 80 1.29 22.57 18.46
N THR A 81 0.82 23.77 18.10
CA THR A 81 0.09 23.95 16.87
C THR A 81 1.14 23.70 15.80
N VAL A 82 1.14 22.49 15.24
CA VAL A 82 1.96 22.17 14.07
C VAL A 82 1.70 23.33 13.11
N PRO A 83 2.73 24.10 12.72
CA PRO A 83 2.50 25.26 11.87
C PRO A 83 1.78 24.78 10.63
N LYS A 84 0.50 25.18 10.50
CA LYS A 84 -0.28 24.95 9.30
C LYS A 84 0.51 25.61 8.19
N VAL A 85 0.96 24.85 7.20
CA VAL A 85 1.66 25.39 6.04
C VAL A 85 0.69 26.39 5.39
N THR A 86 0.93 27.68 5.61
CA THR A 86 0.09 28.74 5.07
C THR A 86 0.58 29.06 3.66
N TYR A 87 -0.24 28.74 2.68
CA TYR A 87 -0.11 29.20 1.31
C TYR A 87 -1.34 30.03 0.93
N THR A 88 -1.17 30.95 -0.01
CA THR A 88 -2.22 31.83 -0.49
C THR A 88 -2.85 31.29 -1.79
N ALA A 89 -3.99 31.85 -2.18
CA ALA A 89 -4.57 31.57 -3.49
C ALA A 89 -3.63 31.98 -4.65
N ALA A 90 -2.80 33.01 -4.43
CA ALA A 90 -1.79 33.44 -5.40
C ALA A 90 -0.69 32.38 -5.58
N ASP A 91 -0.31 31.68 -4.51
CA ASP A 91 0.69 30.60 -4.58
C ASP A 91 0.13 29.40 -5.38
N LEU A 92 -1.12 29.01 -5.14
CA LEU A 92 -1.76 27.96 -5.94
C LEU A 92 -1.85 28.34 -7.42
N ALA A 93 -2.18 29.60 -7.73
CA ALA A 93 -2.21 30.10 -9.10
C ALA A 93 -0.82 30.13 -9.75
N ALA A 94 0.21 30.54 -8.99
CA ALA A 94 1.60 30.53 -9.45
C ALA A 94 2.08 29.11 -9.76
N PHE A 95 1.74 28.13 -8.91
CA PHE A 95 2.02 26.72 -9.18
C PHE A 95 1.28 26.23 -10.44
N ALA A 96 -0.01 26.53 -10.57
CA ALA A 96 -0.81 26.11 -11.73
C ALA A 96 -0.32 26.71 -13.05
N ALA A 97 0.29 27.90 -13.03
CA ALA A 97 0.90 28.54 -14.19
C ALA A 97 2.35 28.09 -14.45
N SER A 98 2.91 27.24 -13.58
CA SER A 98 4.30 26.81 -13.65
C SER A 98 4.49 25.56 -14.52
N PRO A 99 5.71 25.28 -14.99
CA PRO A 99 6.00 24.04 -15.69
C PRO A 99 6.00 22.80 -14.76
N TYR A 100 5.71 22.96 -13.46
CA TYR A 100 5.55 21.87 -12.49
C TYR A 100 4.08 21.50 -12.25
N ALA A 101 3.12 22.09 -12.99
CA ALA A 101 1.70 21.90 -12.72
C ALA A 101 1.28 20.41 -12.66
N ASP A 102 1.89 19.57 -13.47
CA ASP A 102 1.66 18.12 -13.53
C ASP A 102 2.43 17.33 -12.46
N ASP A 103 3.49 17.92 -11.89
CA ASP A 103 4.39 17.28 -10.91
C ASP A 103 3.90 17.41 -9.46
N ALA A 104 2.65 17.81 -9.24
CA ALA A 104 2.10 18.05 -7.89
C ALA A 104 2.18 16.80 -6.99
N LEU A 105 1.87 15.62 -7.55
CA LEU A 105 1.94 14.35 -6.83
C LEU A 105 3.39 14.00 -6.47
N ASN A 106 4.31 14.19 -7.41
CA ASN A 106 5.74 13.97 -7.21
C ASN A 106 6.28 14.85 -6.07
N LEU A 107 5.90 16.14 -6.04
CA LEU A 107 6.28 17.06 -4.97
C LEU A 107 5.65 16.68 -3.62
N ALA A 108 4.40 16.24 -3.63
CA ALA A 108 3.69 15.78 -2.44
C ALA A 108 4.42 14.60 -1.79
N VAL A 109 4.81 13.61 -2.59
CA VAL A 109 5.54 12.41 -2.14
C VAL A 109 6.94 12.76 -1.64
N VAL A 110 7.69 13.62 -2.36
CA VAL A 110 9.03 14.04 -1.95
C VAL A 110 9.01 14.79 -0.61
N TRP A 111 7.97 15.59 -0.36
CA TRP A 111 7.85 16.36 0.89
C TRP A 111 7.07 15.66 1.99
N GLY A 112 6.42 14.52 1.71
CA GLY A 112 5.53 13.84 2.65
C GLY A 112 4.32 14.71 3.03
N LEU A 113 3.74 15.40 2.05
CA LEU A 113 2.60 16.31 2.21
C LEU A 113 1.42 15.83 1.37
N ASP A 114 0.21 16.33 1.65
CA ASP A 114 -0.90 16.18 0.71
C ASP A 114 -0.66 17.01 -0.56
N THR A 115 -1.32 16.64 -1.66
CA THR A 115 -1.15 17.28 -2.97
C THR A 115 -1.49 18.76 -2.93
N THR A 116 -2.48 19.20 -2.15
CA THR A 116 -2.88 20.62 -2.09
C THR A 116 -1.82 21.45 -1.37
N THR A 117 -1.33 20.96 -0.23
CA THR A 117 -0.25 21.63 0.52
C THR A 117 1.05 21.65 -0.29
N ALA A 118 1.36 20.58 -1.04
CA ALA A 118 2.50 20.55 -1.94
C ALA A 118 2.40 21.62 -3.03
N LYS A 119 1.23 21.76 -3.69
CA LYS A 119 0.98 22.84 -4.68
C LYS A 119 1.23 24.21 -4.09
N GLY A 120 0.70 24.46 -2.89
CA GLY A 120 0.88 25.73 -2.19
C GLY A 120 2.33 26.04 -1.85
N LYS A 121 3.05 25.06 -1.28
CA LYS A 121 4.48 25.18 -0.96
C LYS A 121 5.34 25.39 -2.21
N ALA A 122 5.04 24.68 -3.29
CA ALA A 122 5.73 24.82 -4.56
C ALA A 122 5.47 26.19 -5.21
N GLY A 123 4.23 26.66 -5.19
CA GLY A 123 3.84 27.98 -5.66
C GLY A 123 4.59 29.10 -4.94
N ALA A 124 4.62 29.05 -3.60
CA ALA A 124 5.36 30.01 -2.78
C ALA A 124 6.89 29.96 -3.05
N ALA A 125 7.45 28.77 -3.29
CA ALA A 125 8.85 28.62 -3.66
C ALA A 125 9.14 29.25 -5.04
N LEU A 126 8.26 29.04 -6.02
CA LEU A 126 8.39 29.57 -7.36
C LEU A 126 8.29 31.10 -7.39
N THR A 127 7.37 31.71 -6.64
CA THR A 127 7.25 33.17 -6.53
C THR A 127 8.46 33.80 -5.84
N ALA A 128 9.07 33.08 -4.89
CA ALA A 128 10.31 33.48 -4.23
C ALA A 128 11.58 33.19 -5.04
N GLY A 129 11.48 32.54 -6.21
CA GLY A 129 12.64 32.13 -7.02
C GLY A 129 13.50 31.02 -6.37
N THR A 130 12.92 30.26 -5.44
CA THR A 130 13.59 29.12 -4.78
C THR A 130 13.47 27.87 -5.64
N ALA A 131 14.58 27.13 -5.81
CA ALA A 131 14.60 25.90 -6.58
C ALA A 131 13.78 24.77 -5.91
N LEU A 132 13.07 23.98 -6.72
CA LEU A 132 12.35 22.79 -6.30
C LEU A 132 13.27 21.55 -6.27
N PRO A 133 12.84 20.43 -5.65
CA PRO A 133 13.67 19.23 -5.48
C PRO A 133 14.16 18.57 -6.78
N PHE A 134 13.48 18.84 -7.90
CA PHE A 134 13.84 18.40 -9.23
C PHE A 134 13.54 19.51 -10.23
N ALA A 135 14.13 19.43 -11.42
CA ALA A 135 13.83 20.37 -12.49
C ALA A 135 12.46 20.07 -13.12
N ALA A 136 11.82 21.08 -13.69
CA ALA A 136 10.51 20.90 -14.33
C ALA A 136 10.58 19.84 -15.43
N GLY A 137 9.60 18.93 -15.46
CA GLY A 137 9.54 17.83 -16.42
C GLY A 137 10.56 16.70 -16.17
N THR A 138 11.29 16.72 -15.05
CA THR A 138 12.22 15.63 -14.66
C THR A 138 11.68 14.78 -13.52
N ALA A 139 10.47 15.06 -13.03
CA ALA A 139 9.87 14.30 -11.94
C ALA A 139 9.65 12.82 -12.32
N THR A 140 9.28 12.54 -13.57
CA THR A 140 9.01 11.19 -14.09
C THR A 140 10.25 10.31 -14.18
N THR A 141 11.46 10.89 -14.20
CA THR A 141 12.74 10.16 -14.20
C THR A 141 13.40 10.12 -12.82
N THR A 142 12.75 10.69 -11.80
CA THR A 142 13.22 10.63 -10.42
C THR A 142 13.06 9.21 -9.87
N ALA A 143 14.09 8.71 -9.20
CA ALA A 143 14.02 7.43 -8.50
C ALA A 143 13.24 7.58 -7.18
N TYR A 144 12.13 6.86 -7.06
CA TYR A 144 11.29 6.80 -5.86
C TYR A 144 11.46 5.47 -5.13
N THR A 145 11.42 5.50 -3.79
CA THR A 145 11.39 4.27 -2.97
C THR A 145 10.02 3.58 -3.06
N ASP A 146 9.92 2.33 -2.61
CA ASP A 146 8.63 1.62 -2.57
C ASP A 146 7.61 2.31 -1.66
N GLU A 147 8.06 2.82 -0.51
CA GLU A 147 7.22 3.57 0.42
C GLU A 147 6.72 4.88 -0.20
N GLN A 148 7.56 5.56 -0.98
CA GLN A 148 7.17 6.77 -1.71
C GLN A 148 6.16 6.46 -2.82
N ARG A 149 6.35 5.35 -3.53
CA ARG A 149 5.38 4.89 -4.52
C ARG A 149 4.05 4.52 -3.87
N GLU A 150 4.06 3.81 -2.75
CA GLU A 150 2.84 3.50 -2.01
C GLU A 150 2.15 4.78 -1.49
N ALA A 151 2.92 5.74 -0.97
CA ALA A 151 2.40 7.05 -0.59
C ALA A 151 1.76 7.80 -1.78
N ALA A 152 2.34 7.66 -2.98
CA ALA A 152 1.78 8.22 -4.20
C ALA A 152 0.41 7.62 -4.55
N PHE A 153 0.24 6.31 -4.37
CA PHE A 153 -1.06 5.65 -4.54
C PHE A 153 -2.11 6.27 -3.61
N PHE A 154 -1.80 6.44 -2.32
CA PHE A 154 -2.73 7.05 -1.36
C PHE A 154 -2.96 8.55 -1.62
N ALA A 155 -1.94 9.28 -2.05
CA ALA A 155 -2.04 10.73 -2.32
C ALA A 155 -2.74 11.05 -3.64
N ALA A 156 -2.70 10.12 -4.61
CA ALA A 156 -3.41 10.22 -5.87
C ALA A 156 -4.87 9.75 -5.78
N GLY A 157 -5.26 9.07 -4.70
CA GLY A 157 -6.65 8.78 -4.38
C GLY A 157 -7.43 10.09 -4.29
N THR A 158 -8.23 10.37 -5.31
CA THR A 158 -9.02 11.59 -5.46
C THR A 158 -10.51 11.21 -5.57
N ASP A 159 -11.32 11.65 -4.60
CA ASP A 159 -12.79 11.68 -4.58
C ASP A 159 -13.60 10.36 -4.59
N THR A 160 -12.99 9.19 -4.78
CA THR A 160 -13.66 7.87 -4.66
C THR A 160 -13.60 7.30 -3.25
N THR A 161 -14.39 6.26 -2.96
CA THR A 161 -14.35 5.61 -1.64
C THR A 161 -13.10 4.74 -1.53
N PHE A 162 -12.56 4.59 -0.31
CA PHE A 162 -11.42 3.70 -0.02
C PHE A 162 -11.64 2.26 -0.54
N GLN A 163 -12.89 1.81 -0.63
CA GLN A 163 -13.23 0.50 -1.17
C GLN A 163 -12.98 0.38 -2.68
N ASP A 164 -13.25 1.43 -3.46
CA ASP A 164 -13.01 1.42 -4.91
C ASP A 164 -11.50 1.30 -5.19
N ASP A 165 -10.70 2.10 -4.47
CA ASP A 165 -9.24 2.09 -4.57
C ASP A 165 -8.66 0.73 -4.15
N PHE A 166 -9.23 0.13 -3.10
CA PHE A 166 -8.83 -1.20 -2.64
C PHE A 166 -9.17 -2.29 -3.66
N THR A 167 -10.38 -2.28 -4.21
CA THR A 167 -10.85 -3.27 -5.18
C THR A 167 -10.02 -3.20 -6.47
N GLN A 168 -9.73 -1.99 -6.95
CA GLN A 168 -8.82 -1.76 -8.07
C GLN A 168 -7.43 -2.33 -7.78
N ALA A 169 -6.85 -2.01 -6.62
CA ALA A 169 -5.50 -2.47 -6.25
C ALA A 169 -5.44 -4.00 -6.07
N LEU A 170 -6.47 -4.61 -5.49
CA LEU A 170 -6.57 -6.06 -5.32
C LEU A 170 -6.67 -6.77 -6.68
N GLY A 171 -7.54 -6.28 -7.57
CA GLY A 171 -7.68 -6.81 -8.92
C GLY A 171 -6.38 -6.72 -9.73
N LEU A 172 -5.66 -5.59 -9.62
CA LEU A 172 -4.33 -5.43 -10.22
C LEU A 172 -3.28 -6.32 -9.55
N ALA A 173 -3.32 -6.53 -8.23
CA ALA A 173 -2.43 -7.44 -7.54
C ALA A 173 -2.61 -8.88 -8.04
N VAL A 174 -3.85 -9.30 -8.29
CA VAL A 174 -4.19 -10.59 -8.89
C VAL A 174 -3.70 -10.66 -10.33
N ALA A 175 -4.02 -9.66 -11.16
CA ALA A 175 -3.65 -9.62 -12.58
C ALA A 175 -2.14 -9.63 -12.81
N TRP A 176 -1.38 -8.91 -11.97
CA TRP A 176 0.08 -8.84 -12.06
C TRP A 176 0.81 -9.97 -11.32
N GLY A 177 0.09 -10.84 -10.62
CA GLY A 177 0.71 -11.88 -9.81
C GLY A 177 1.56 -11.32 -8.66
N SER A 178 1.22 -10.15 -8.11
CA SER A 178 1.97 -9.52 -6.99
C SER A 178 1.80 -10.32 -5.70
N ASP A 179 2.87 -10.56 -4.95
CA ASP A 179 2.85 -11.38 -3.73
C ASP A 179 1.91 -10.84 -2.63
N ASP A 180 1.69 -9.53 -2.62
CA ASP A 180 0.80 -8.84 -1.71
C ASP A 180 0.17 -7.59 -2.38
N VAL A 181 -0.87 -7.04 -1.74
CA VAL A 181 -1.59 -5.86 -2.25
C VAL A 181 -0.74 -4.58 -2.17
N ALA A 182 0.17 -4.45 -1.20
CA ALA A 182 1.02 -3.27 -1.06
C ALA A 182 2.02 -3.17 -2.22
N THR A 183 2.59 -4.29 -2.68
CA THR A 183 3.41 -4.37 -3.89
C THR A 183 2.65 -3.88 -5.14
N ALA A 184 1.36 -4.21 -5.26
CA ALA A 184 0.53 -3.70 -6.34
C ALA A 184 0.27 -2.19 -6.21
N LYS A 185 -0.04 -1.70 -5.00
CA LYS A 185 -0.20 -0.26 -4.73
C LYS A 185 1.07 0.53 -5.07
N ALA A 186 2.24 0.03 -4.69
CA ALA A 186 3.52 0.64 -5.06
C ALA A 186 3.73 0.67 -6.58
N LYS A 187 3.38 -0.40 -7.30
CA LYS A 187 3.42 -0.37 -8.78
C LYS A 187 2.48 0.69 -9.37
N VAL A 188 1.24 0.77 -8.88
CA VAL A 188 0.28 1.80 -9.30
C VAL A 188 0.80 3.21 -9.01
N GLY A 189 1.31 3.45 -7.80
CA GLY A 189 1.90 4.74 -7.44
C GLY A 189 3.13 5.10 -8.26
N GLY A 190 3.93 4.11 -8.67
CA GLY A 190 5.02 4.29 -9.63
C GLY A 190 4.53 4.76 -10.99
N LEU A 191 3.46 4.18 -11.53
CA LEU A 191 2.84 4.62 -12.78
C LEU A 191 2.34 6.07 -12.66
N LEU A 192 1.66 6.39 -11.56
CA LEU A 192 1.15 7.73 -11.29
C LEU A 192 2.26 8.78 -11.21
N LEU A 193 3.37 8.46 -10.54
CA LEU A 193 4.56 9.34 -10.47
C LEU A 193 5.28 9.49 -11.81
N ALA A 194 5.16 8.51 -12.70
CA ALA A 194 5.66 8.57 -14.08
C ALA A 194 4.68 9.26 -15.04
N HIS A 195 3.53 9.75 -14.55
CA HIS A 195 2.43 10.30 -15.34
C HIS A 195 1.87 9.30 -16.37
N GLU A 196 1.99 8.01 -16.06
CA GLU A 196 1.45 6.92 -16.86
C GLU A 196 0.02 6.59 -16.41
N GLN A 197 -0.77 6.06 -17.36
CA GLN A 197 -2.13 5.62 -17.06
C GLN A 197 -2.10 4.35 -16.21
N VAL A 198 -2.90 4.33 -15.15
CA VAL A 198 -3.12 3.13 -14.35
C VAL A 198 -4.08 2.21 -15.13
N PRO A 199 -3.69 0.95 -15.41
CA PRO A 199 -4.59 0.00 -16.05
C PRO A 199 -5.84 -0.26 -15.21
N ALA A 200 -6.98 -0.45 -15.88
CA ALA A 200 -8.18 -0.94 -15.21
C ALA A 200 -7.95 -2.37 -14.70
N ALA A 201 -8.47 -2.69 -13.52
CA ALA A 201 -8.51 -4.06 -13.03
C ALA A 201 -9.38 -4.93 -13.98
N PRO A 202 -9.03 -6.22 -14.19
CA PRO A 202 -9.90 -7.14 -14.90
C PRO A 202 -11.28 -7.24 -14.25
N THR A 203 -12.30 -7.51 -15.07
CA THR A 203 -13.68 -7.75 -14.60
C THR A 203 -14.04 -9.23 -14.54
N SER A 204 -13.14 -10.10 -15.00
CA SER A 204 -13.29 -11.55 -14.93
C SER A 204 -11.98 -12.20 -14.50
N TYR A 205 -12.12 -13.23 -13.68
CA TYR A 205 -11.03 -13.94 -13.04
C TYR A 205 -11.29 -15.44 -13.15
N THR A 206 -10.23 -16.24 -13.11
CA THR A 206 -10.32 -17.70 -12.97
C THR A 206 -10.54 -18.08 -11.51
N ASP A 207 -11.03 -19.29 -11.24
CA ASP A 207 -11.18 -19.81 -9.87
C ASP A 207 -9.87 -19.73 -9.06
N ASP A 208 -8.71 -19.94 -9.71
CA ASP A 208 -7.41 -19.80 -9.04
C ASP A 208 -7.07 -18.35 -8.69
N GLN A 209 -7.47 -17.40 -9.53
CA GLN A 209 -7.29 -15.97 -9.29
C GLN A 209 -8.23 -15.47 -8.19
N ASP A 210 -9.48 -15.92 -8.19
CA ASP A 210 -10.42 -15.63 -7.10
C ASP A 210 -9.88 -16.19 -5.78
N ALA A 211 -9.49 -17.47 -5.76
CA ALA A 211 -8.93 -18.08 -4.55
C ALA A 211 -7.67 -17.36 -4.04
N ARG A 212 -6.87 -16.79 -4.94
CA ARG A 212 -5.70 -15.98 -4.60
C ARG A 212 -6.08 -14.62 -4.02
N ALA A 213 -7.15 -13.98 -4.49
CA ALA A 213 -7.62 -12.73 -3.92
C ALA A 213 -7.94 -12.89 -2.42
N PHE A 214 -8.58 -14.00 -2.04
CA PHE A 214 -8.87 -14.32 -0.65
C PHE A 214 -7.61 -14.35 0.24
N THR A 215 -6.55 -15.02 -0.22
CA THR A 215 -5.30 -15.11 0.54
C THR A 215 -4.49 -13.82 0.54
N LEU A 216 -4.56 -13.01 -0.54
CA LEU A 216 -3.90 -11.71 -0.62
C LEU A 216 -4.42 -10.70 0.40
N VAL A 217 -5.72 -10.78 0.74
CA VAL A 217 -6.32 -9.93 1.78
C VAL A 217 -5.93 -10.42 3.19
N GLY A 218 -5.30 -11.59 3.29
CA GLY A 218 -4.80 -12.16 4.55
C GLY A 218 -5.76 -13.14 5.23
N TYR A 219 -6.85 -13.53 4.57
CA TYR A 219 -7.71 -14.58 5.07
C TYR A 219 -7.06 -15.96 4.92
N GLY A 220 -7.26 -16.84 5.91
CA GLY A 220 -6.64 -18.16 5.97
C GLY A 220 -7.65 -19.30 6.07
N ASP A 221 -7.14 -20.47 6.45
CA ASP A 221 -7.93 -21.72 6.52
C ASP A 221 -9.09 -21.63 7.53
N ALA A 222 -8.92 -20.85 8.61
CA ALA A 222 -9.94 -20.70 9.64
C ALA A 222 -11.16 -19.95 9.10
N GLU A 223 -10.94 -18.83 8.41
CA GLU A 223 -11.99 -18.03 7.78
C GLU A 223 -12.62 -18.78 6.60
N ALA A 224 -11.82 -19.51 5.83
CA ALA A 224 -12.31 -20.38 4.76
C ALA A 224 -13.28 -21.45 5.29
N ALA A 225 -12.97 -22.08 6.42
CA ALA A 225 -13.84 -23.08 7.05
C ALA A 225 -15.14 -22.47 7.60
N GLN A 226 -15.08 -21.25 8.15
CA GLN A 226 -16.27 -20.53 8.61
C GLN A 226 -17.21 -20.21 7.45
N LEU A 227 -16.67 -19.66 6.35
CA LEU A 227 -17.44 -19.36 5.14
C LEU A 227 -18.04 -20.63 4.52
N ALA A 228 -17.27 -21.72 4.48
CA ALA A 228 -17.75 -23.01 4.00
C ALA A 228 -18.96 -23.52 4.81
N GLY A 229 -18.89 -23.40 6.14
CA GLY A 229 -20.01 -23.73 7.03
C GLY A 229 -21.24 -22.85 6.81
N LEU A 230 -21.04 -21.53 6.64
CA LEU A 230 -22.13 -20.58 6.42
C LEU A 230 -22.83 -20.81 5.08
N TRP A 231 -22.06 -21.05 4.02
CA TRP A 231 -22.57 -21.23 2.67
C TRP A 231 -22.92 -22.68 2.32
N GLN A 232 -22.72 -23.62 3.25
CA GLN A 232 -22.97 -25.06 3.05
C GLN A 232 -22.24 -25.61 1.81
N SER A 233 -20.96 -25.25 1.67
CA SER A 233 -20.09 -25.68 0.57
C SER A 233 -18.81 -26.31 1.10
N ASP A 234 -17.98 -26.88 0.21
CA ASP A 234 -16.61 -27.22 0.58
C ASP A 234 -15.74 -25.96 0.74
N THR A 235 -14.59 -26.12 1.41
CA THR A 235 -13.64 -25.04 1.71
C THR A 235 -13.10 -24.37 0.45
N ARG A 236 -12.83 -25.13 -0.62
CA ARG A 236 -12.28 -24.55 -1.85
C ARG A 236 -13.33 -23.70 -2.57
N SER A 237 -14.55 -24.20 -2.70
CA SER A 237 -15.67 -23.43 -3.28
C SER A 237 -15.97 -22.16 -2.48
N ALA A 238 -15.86 -22.21 -1.15
CA ALA A 238 -15.99 -21.03 -0.30
C ALA A 238 -14.88 -20.01 -0.57
N VAL A 239 -13.62 -20.44 -0.64
CA VAL A 239 -12.47 -19.56 -0.94
C VAL A 239 -12.62 -18.88 -2.30
N VAL A 240 -13.03 -19.62 -3.34
CA VAL A 240 -13.28 -19.06 -4.68
C VAL A 240 -14.41 -18.03 -4.62
N ARG A 241 -15.55 -18.37 -4.02
CA ARG A 241 -16.69 -17.45 -3.88
C ARG A 241 -16.34 -16.19 -3.09
N ALA A 242 -15.55 -16.34 -2.03
CA ALA A 242 -15.09 -15.22 -1.20
C ALA A 242 -14.13 -14.31 -1.96
N GLY A 243 -13.20 -14.91 -2.71
CA GLY A 243 -12.30 -14.18 -3.60
C GLY A 243 -13.03 -13.33 -4.64
N ALA A 244 -14.00 -13.93 -5.32
CA ALA A 244 -14.84 -13.24 -6.29
C ALA A 244 -15.64 -12.09 -5.64
N ALA A 245 -16.17 -12.28 -4.44
CA ALA A 245 -16.86 -11.23 -3.68
C ALA A 245 -15.93 -10.06 -3.33
N LEU A 246 -14.72 -10.34 -2.83
CA LEU A 246 -13.72 -9.32 -2.53
C LEU A 246 -13.30 -8.53 -3.78
N LEU A 247 -13.17 -9.20 -4.93
CA LEU A 247 -12.86 -8.57 -6.21
C LEU A 247 -14.03 -7.75 -6.79
N ALA A 248 -15.26 -8.01 -6.34
CA ALA A 248 -16.43 -7.20 -6.64
C ALA A 248 -16.62 -6.01 -5.67
N GLY A 249 -15.78 -5.92 -4.62
CA GLY A 249 -15.90 -4.91 -3.56
C GLY A 249 -16.92 -5.27 -2.47
N ASP A 250 -17.41 -6.52 -2.44
CA ASP A 250 -18.36 -6.99 -1.44
C ASP A 250 -17.64 -7.40 -0.13
N ASP A 251 -18.32 -7.16 1.01
CA ASP A 251 -17.87 -7.64 2.31
C ASP A 251 -18.14 -9.14 2.49
N LEU A 252 -17.23 -9.82 3.21
CA LEU A 252 -17.42 -11.22 3.58
C LEU A 252 -18.22 -11.35 4.88
N PRO A 253 -19.14 -12.33 4.99
CA PRO A 253 -19.93 -12.56 6.18
C PRO A 253 -19.13 -13.35 7.25
N LEU A 254 -18.16 -12.67 7.87
CA LEU A 254 -17.25 -13.21 8.91
C LEU A 254 -17.25 -12.36 10.19
#